data_AF-A0A9E8NBW0-F1
#
_entry.id   AF-A0A9E8NBW0-F1
#
_cell.length_a   1.000
_cell.length_b   1.000
_cell.length_c   1.000
_cell.angle_alpha   90.00
_cell.angle_beta   90.00
_cell.angle_gamma   90.00
#
_symmetry.space_group_name_H-M   'P 1'
#
loop_
_entity.id
_entity.type
_entity.pdbx_description
1 polymer ?
#
loop_
_entity_poly.entity_id
_entity_poly.type
_entity_poly.pdbx_seq_one_letter_code
_entity_poly.pdbx_strand_id
1 'polypeptide(L)'
;MDDQLLELYRFYFEDLKDLHEGYISFEITMSLAILTVIGWFLTADKAPKFISSHKFAKTILVITIGITAILELFVVYKIKLMADNIYRLLVRIVRKLSPPFQDIIVKDYFEYRLIAPETVFVFYIFHLTLLVVLGIIISKSNSKARLAKPG
;
A
#
# COMPACT_ATOMS: atom_id res chain seq x y z
N MET A 1 35.49 12.56 -7.77
CA MET A 1 34.93 11.24 -8.13
C MET A 1 34.05 10.74 -6.99
N ASP A 2 34.57 10.75 -5.77
CA ASP A 2 33.82 10.34 -4.57
C ASP A 2 32.60 11.23 -4.30
N ASP A 3 32.71 12.56 -4.50
CA ASP A 3 31.59 13.50 -4.27
C ASP A 3 30.40 13.26 -5.22
N GLN A 4 30.65 12.99 -6.51
CA GLN A 4 29.60 12.69 -7.48
C GLN A 4 28.88 11.36 -7.18
N LEU A 5 29.62 10.36 -6.68
CA LEU A 5 29.03 9.08 -6.27
C LEU A 5 28.19 9.23 -5.00
N LEU A 6 28.60 10.12 -4.09
CA LEU A 6 27.86 10.43 -2.87
C LEU A 6 26.57 11.21 -3.18
N GLU A 7 26.62 12.18 -4.10
CA GLU A 7 25.42 12.89 -4.57
C GLU A 7 24.42 11.96 -5.22
N LEU A 8 24.89 11.03 -6.08
CA LEU A 8 24.04 10.04 -6.71
C LEU A 8 23.38 9.10 -5.68
N TYR A 9 24.13 8.70 -4.64
CA TYR A 9 23.56 7.92 -3.53
C TYR A 9 22.45 8.69 -2.82
N ARG A 10 22.71 9.94 -2.41
CA ARG A 10 21.73 10.78 -1.71
C ARG A 10 20.45 10.94 -2.52
N PHE A 11 20.59 11.20 -3.83
CA PHE A 11 19.45 11.31 -4.74
C PHE A 11 18.57 10.04 -4.71
N TYR A 12 19.15 8.86 -4.90
CA TYR A 12 18.39 7.60 -4.88
C TYR A 12 17.82 7.24 -3.51
N PHE A 13 18.51 7.64 -2.43
CA PHE A 13 18.05 7.40 -1.07
C PHE A 13 16.83 8.26 -0.74
N GLU A 14 16.87 9.56 -1.03
CA GLU A 14 15.73 10.46 -0.85
C GLU A 14 14.55 10.04 -1.74
N ASP A 15 14.77 9.67 -3.00
CA ASP A 15 13.70 9.16 -3.88
C ASP A 15 13.00 7.92 -3.29
N LEU A 16 13.76 6.99 -2.70
CA LEU A 16 13.20 5.79 -2.06
C LEU A 16 12.44 6.16 -0.77
N LYS A 17 12.95 7.16 -0.04
CA LYS A 17 12.33 7.65 1.19
C LYS A 17 11.00 8.33 0.91
N ASP A 18 10.97 9.26 -0.04
CA ASP A 18 9.76 9.95 -0.47
C ASP A 18 8.71 8.97 -1.01
N LEU A 19 9.13 7.97 -1.79
CA LEU A 19 8.24 6.92 -2.29
C LEU A 19 7.62 6.10 -1.16
N HIS A 20 8.41 5.76 -0.14
CA HIS A 20 7.95 5.00 1.03
C HIS A 20 6.99 5.83 1.90
N GLU A 21 7.34 7.06 2.23
CA GLU A 21 6.49 7.96 3.02
C GLU A 21 5.18 8.29 2.29
N GLY A 22 5.26 8.52 0.97
CA GLY A 22 4.09 8.71 0.10
C GLY A 22 3.19 7.48 0.08
N TYR A 23 3.75 6.27 -0.01
CA TYR A 23 2.99 5.03 0.04
C TYR A 23 2.30 4.82 1.39
N ILE A 24 3.01 5.01 2.50
CA ILE A 24 2.41 4.89 3.84
C ILE A 24 1.25 5.90 4.01
N SER A 25 1.46 7.15 3.59
CA SER A 25 0.43 8.18 3.68
C SER A 25 -0.81 7.85 2.85
N PHE A 26 -0.61 7.30 1.65
CA PHE A 26 -1.68 6.78 0.80
C PHE A 26 -2.43 5.64 1.48
N GLU A 27 -1.73 4.63 1.99
CA GLU A 27 -2.30 3.45 2.66
C GLU A 27 -3.14 3.84 3.90
N ILE A 28 -2.63 4.75 4.73
CA ILE A 28 -3.37 5.26 5.90
C ILE A 28 -4.65 5.97 5.45
N THR A 29 -4.55 6.86 4.45
CA THR A 29 -5.69 7.64 3.97
C THR A 29 -6.77 6.75 3.38
N MET A 30 -6.37 5.80 2.53
CA MET A 30 -7.30 4.85 1.90
C MET A 30 -7.92 3.90 2.94
N SER A 31 -7.13 3.42 3.89
CA SER A 31 -7.62 2.59 4.99
C SER A 31 -8.69 3.32 5.83
N LEU A 32 -8.46 4.60 6.15
CA LEU A 32 -9.44 5.41 6.87
C LEU A 32 -10.72 5.64 6.05
N ALA A 33 -10.60 5.84 4.75
CA ALA A 33 -11.75 5.96 3.85
C ALA A 33 -12.56 4.65 3.82
N ILE A 34 -11.91 3.50 3.70
CA ILE A 34 -12.58 2.18 3.73
C ILE A 34 -13.26 1.95 5.08
N LEU A 35 -12.57 2.23 6.18
CA LEU A 35 -13.14 2.12 7.53
C LEU A 35 -14.38 2.99 7.70
N THR A 36 -14.37 4.20 7.13
CA THR A 36 -15.53 5.10 7.12
C THR A 36 -16.70 4.48 6.34
N VAL A 37 -16.44 3.91 5.16
CA VAL A 37 -17.46 3.22 4.36
C VAL A 37 -17.99 1.98 5.09
N ILE A 38 -17.13 1.16 5.69
CA ILE A 38 -17.51 0.02 6.54
C ILE A 38 -18.40 0.50 7.68
N GLY A 39 -17.98 1.52 8.42
CA GLY A 39 -18.75 2.12 9.50
C GLY A 39 -20.14 2.55 9.04
N TRP A 40 -20.23 3.23 7.89
CA TRP A 40 -21.50 3.61 7.27
C TRP A 40 -22.39 2.41 6.94
N PHE A 41 -21.83 1.33 6.39
CA PHE A 41 -22.60 0.09 6.15
C PHE A 41 -23.12 -0.57 7.43
N LEU A 42 -22.38 -0.45 8.53
CA LEU A 42 -22.73 -1.07 9.80
C LEU A 42 -23.73 -0.25 10.61
N THR A 43 -23.76 1.08 10.45
CA THR A 43 -24.59 1.97 11.28
C THR A 43 -25.78 2.60 10.55
N ALA A 44 -25.74 2.74 9.22
CA ALA A 44 -26.82 3.41 8.49
C ALA A 44 -27.84 2.40 7.92
N ASP A 45 -29.08 2.47 8.41
CA ASP A 45 -30.21 1.64 7.94
C ASP A 45 -30.49 1.74 6.43
N LYS A 46 -30.05 2.83 5.80
CA LYS A 46 -30.26 3.11 4.36
C LYS A 46 -29.12 2.59 3.47
N ALA A 47 -27.93 2.32 4.00
CA ALA A 47 -26.77 1.92 3.19
C ALA A 47 -26.97 0.59 2.44
N PRO A 48 -27.49 -0.48 3.07
CA PRO A 48 -27.81 -1.73 2.37
C PRO A 48 -28.87 -1.55 1.27
N LYS A 49 -29.88 -0.72 1.55
CA LYS A 49 -30.97 -0.42 0.60
C LYS A 49 -30.45 0.30 -0.64
N PHE A 50 -29.55 1.26 -0.48
CA PHE A 50 -28.93 2.00 -1.58
C PHE A 50 -28.13 1.11 -2.53
N ILE A 51 -27.34 0.15 -2.02
CA ILE A 51 -26.64 -0.80 -2.89
C ILE A 51 -27.64 -1.72 -3.59
N SER A 52 -28.64 -2.21 -2.86
CA SER A 52 -29.62 -3.16 -3.42
C SER A 52 -30.49 -2.54 -4.53
N SER A 53 -30.68 -1.22 -4.53
CA SER A 53 -31.47 -0.51 -5.54
C SER A 53 -30.73 -0.29 -6.86
N HIS A 54 -29.42 -0.50 -6.90
CA HIS A 54 -28.60 -0.26 -8.10
C HIS A 54 -28.04 -1.57 -8.65
N LYS A 55 -28.63 -2.04 -9.78
CA LYS A 55 -28.38 -3.36 -10.39
C LYS A 55 -26.90 -3.71 -10.60
N PHE A 56 -26.05 -2.70 -10.84
CA PHE A 56 -24.62 -2.89 -11.13
C PHE A 56 -23.67 -2.37 -10.04
N ALA A 57 -24.16 -1.66 -9.02
CA ALA A 57 -23.30 -1.01 -8.02
C ALA A 57 -22.41 -2.03 -7.30
N LYS A 58 -22.96 -3.19 -6.94
CA LYS A 58 -22.20 -4.29 -6.33
C LYS A 58 -21.07 -4.79 -7.24
N THR A 59 -21.38 -5.05 -8.51
CA THR A 59 -20.40 -5.58 -9.46
C THR A 59 -19.26 -4.60 -9.67
N ILE A 60 -19.59 -3.31 -9.83
CA ILE A 60 -18.60 -2.25 -9.99
C ILE A 60 -17.72 -2.16 -8.73
N LEU A 61 -18.32 -2.14 -7.53
CA LEU A 61 -17.56 -2.07 -6.27
C LEU A 61 -16.60 -3.25 -6.10
N VAL A 62 -17.03 -4.48 -6.41
CA VAL A 62 -16.16 -5.67 -6.33
C VAL A 62 -15.02 -5.60 -7.34
N ILE A 63 -15.30 -5.16 -8.57
CA ILE A 63 -14.26 -4.98 -9.60
C ILE A 63 -13.26 -3.90 -9.17
N THR A 64 -13.73 -2.76 -8.66
CA THR A 64 -12.87 -1.69 -8.15
C THR A 64 -11.97 -2.19 -7.03
N ILE A 65 -12.52 -2.90 -6.04
CA ILE A 65 -11.73 -3.51 -4.94
C ILE A 65 -10.64 -4.44 -5.51
N GLY A 66 -10.99 -5.29 -6.48
CA GLY A 66 -10.03 -6.19 -7.11
C GLY A 66 -8.92 -5.47 -7.86
N ILE A 67 -9.25 -4.45 -8.65
CA ILE A 67 -8.26 -3.64 -9.39
C ILE A 67 -7.35 -2.90 -8.41
N THR A 68 -7.89 -2.30 -7.36
CA THR A 68 -7.13 -1.60 -6.32
C THR A 68 -6.10 -2.54 -5.68
N ALA A 69 -6.51 -3.74 -5.25
CA ALA A 69 -5.61 -4.71 -4.63
C ALA A 69 -4.47 -5.17 -5.56
N ILE A 70 -4.74 -5.31 -6.87
CA ILE A 70 -3.73 -5.68 -7.87
C ILE A 70 -2.73 -4.53 -8.09
N LEU A 71 -3.23 -3.30 -8.21
CA LEU A 71 -2.38 -2.12 -8.40
C LEU A 71 -1.48 -1.89 -7.19
N GLU A 72 -2.01 -2.07 -5.98
CA GLU A 72 -1.22 -1.97 -4.75
C GLU A 72 -0.14 -3.05 -4.67
N LEU A 73 -0.47 -4.31 -4.99
CA LEU A 73 0.53 -5.38 -5.05
C LEU A 73 1.66 -5.04 -6.03
N PHE A 74 1.32 -4.44 -7.17
CA PHE A 74 2.31 -3.97 -8.15
C PHE A 74 3.20 -2.85 -7.58
N VAL A 75 2.64 -1.89 -6.85
CA VAL A 75 3.40 -0.81 -6.18
C VAL A 75 4.34 -1.40 -5.12
N VAL A 76 3.84 -2.28 -4.24
CA VAL A 76 4.66 -2.98 -3.24
C VAL A 76 5.82 -3.74 -3.89
N TYR A 77 5.53 -4.47 -4.97
CA TYR A 77 6.56 -5.16 -5.76
C TYR A 77 7.60 -4.20 -6.34
N LYS A 78 7.17 -3.05 -6.87
CA LYS A 78 8.07 -2.02 -7.42
C LYS A 78 8.94 -1.38 -6.34
N ILE A 79 8.39 -1.06 -5.17
CA ILE A 79 9.15 -0.54 -4.02
C ILE A 79 10.24 -1.55 -3.63
N LYS A 80 9.88 -2.84 -3.49
CA LYS A 80 10.85 -3.90 -3.17
C LYS A 80 11.95 -4.02 -4.23
N LEU A 81 11.56 -4.05 -5.51
CA LEU A 81 12.51 -4.14 -6.61
C LEU A 81 13.46 -2.93 -6.67
N MET A 82 12.95 -1.73 -6.39
CA MET A 82 13.74 -0.50 -6.35
C MET A 82 14.71 -0.51 -5.17
N ALA A 83 14.25 -0.92 -3.98
CA ALA A 83 15.10 -1.11 -2.81
C ALA A 83 16.26 -2.11 -3.09
N ASP A 84 15.97 -3.25 -3.74
CA ASP A 84 16.98 -4.24 -4.12
C ASP A 84 17.95 -3.74 -5.21
N ASN A 85 17.49 -2.89 -6.13
CA ASN A 85 18.35 -2.28 -7.15
C ASN A 85 19.28 -1.24 -6.53
N ILE A 86 18.76 -0.39 -5.64
CA ILE A 86 19.54 0.58 -4.88
C ILE A 86 20.56 -0.15 -4.01
N TYR A 87 20.20 -1.27 -3.38
CA TYR A 87 21.15 -2.11 -2.64
C TYR A 87 22.33 -2.54 -3.51
N ARG A 88 22.03 -3.11 -4.69
CA ARG A 88 23.06 -3.60 -5.60
C ARG A 88 23.96 -2.48 -6.11
N LEU A 89 23.41 -1.31 -6.36
CA LEU A 89 24.16 -0.11 -6.72
C LEU A 89 25.05 0.33 -5.55
N LEU A 90 24.51 0.37 -4.34
CA LEU A 90 25.22 0.78 -3.13
C LEU A 90 26.38 -0.13 -2.79
N VAL A 91 26.19 -1.44 -2.82
CA VAL A 91 27.28 -2.39 -2.61
C VAL A 91 28.43 -2.16 -3.61
N ARG A 92 28.12 -1.76 -4.84
CA ARG A 92 29.14 -1.43 -5.85
C ARG A 92 29.81 -0.08 -5.59
N ILE A 93 29.09 0.91 -5.06
CA ILE A 93 29.61 2.25 -4.75
C ILE A 93 30.45 2.21 -3.48
N VAL A 94 29.95 1.61 -2.39
CA VAL A 94 30.64 1.47 -1.11
C VAL A 94 32.00 0.82 -1.30
N ARG A 95 32.10 -0.24 -2.11
CA ARG A 95 33.39 -0.90 -2.43
C ARG A 95 34.44 0.02 -3.08
N LYS A 96 34.03 1.17 -3.63
CA LYS A 96 34.91 2.14 -4.30
C LYS A 96 35.20 3.39 -3.45
N LEU A 97 34.46 3.60 -2.36
CA LEU A 97 34.63 4.77 -1.49
C LEU A 97 35.74 4.54 -0.46
N SER A 98 36.30 5.62 0.07
CA SER A 98 37.24 5.55 1.19
C SER A 98 36.54 5.16 2.50
N PRO A 99 37.24 4.49 3.45
CA PRO A 99 36.65 3.88 4.66
C PRO A 99 35.66 4.74 5.45
N PRO A 100 35.90 6.04 5.74
CA PRO A 100 34.97 6.83 6.55
C PRO A 100 33.59 7.00 5.88
N PHE A 101 33.52 6.95 4.55
CA PHE A 101 32.25 7.06 3.81
C PHE A 101 31.56 5.69 3.64
N GLN A 102 32.33 4.60 3.67
CA GLN A 102 31.77 3.25 3.65
C GLN A 102 30.91 3.01 4.88
N ASP A 103 31.42 3.34 6.06
CA ASP A 103 30.74 3.05 7.34
C ASP A 103 29.44 3.84 7.51
N ILE A 104 29.41 5.10 7.08
CA ILE A 104 28.22 5.98 7.18
C ILE A 104 27.10 5.49 6.24
N ILE A 105 27.43 5.24 4.96
CA ILE A 105 26.46 4.80 3.95
C ILE A 105 25.90 3.42 4.29
N VAL A 106 26.74 2.52 4.80
CA VAL A 106 26.30 1.19 5.25
C VAL A 106 25.29 1.33 6.39
N LYS A 107 25.57 2.14 7.41
CA LYS A 107 24.68 2.26 8.57
C LYS A 107 23.28 2.81 8.20
N ASP A 108 23.22 3.98 7.58
CA ASP A 108 21.94 4.66 7.27
C ASP A 108 21.08 3.81 6.31
N TYR A 109 21.73 3.13 5.37
CA TYR A 109 21.03 2.28 4.42
C TYR A 109 20.54 0.95 5.01
N PHE A 110 21.34 0.28 5.85
CA PHE A 110 20.92 -0.99 6.47
C PHE A 110 19.75 -0.80 7.44
N GLU A 111 19.72 0.31 8.18
CA GLU A 111 18.58 0.67 9.02
C GLU A 111 17.30 0.87 8.17
N TYR A 112 17.40 1.60 7.05
CA TYR A 112 16.25 1.86 6.19
C TYR A 112 15.75 0.61 5.43
N ARG A 113 16.67 -0.24 4.96
CA ARG A 113 16.35 -1.47 4.21
C ARG A 113 15.60 -2.51 5.05
N LEU A 114 15.94 -2.63 6.34
CA LEU A 114 15.25 -3.55 7.23
C LEU A 114 13.80 -3.11 7.45
N ILE A 115 13.58 -1.80 7.62
CA ILE A 115 12.29 -1.31 8.10
C ILE A 115 11.32 -1.02 6.94
N ALA A 116 11.77 -0.41 5.84
CA ALA A 116 10.86 0.16 4.85
C ALA A 116 10.06 -0.89 4.04
N PRO A 117 10.67 -1.94 3.43
CA PRO A 117 9.91 -2.94 2.66
C PRO A 117 8.99 -3.79 3.53
N GLU A 118 9.42 -4.07 4.77
CA GLU A 118 8.62 -4.83 5.75
C GLU A 118 7.40 -4.01 6.21
N THR A 119 7.60 -2.72 6.49
CA THR A 119 6.52 -1.79 6.87
C THR A 119 5.50 -1.65 5.75
N VAL A 120 5.95 -1.42 4.51
CA VAL A 120 5.10 -1.37 3.31
C VAL A 120 4.26 -2.64 3.17
N PHE A 121 4.85 -3.81 3.39
CA PHE A 121 4.13 -5.08 3.30
C PHE A 121 3.08 -5.23 4.42
N VAL A 122 3.40 -4.83 5.65
CA VAL A 122 2.44 -4.85 6.77
C VAL A 122 1.23 -3.95 6.49
N PHE A 123 1.46 -2.73 6.00
CA PHE A 123 0.37 -1.82 5.62
C PHE A 123 -0.48 -2.40 4.48
N TYR A 124 0.14 -3.01 3.48
CA TYR A 124 -0.57 -3.71 2.41
C TYR A 124 -1.49 -4.82 2.93
N ILE A 125 -1.00 -5.68 3.84
CA ILE A 125 -1.81 -6.77 4.43
C ILE A 125 -2.98 -6.21 5.25
N PHE A 126 -2.75 -5.13 5.99
CA PHE A 126 -3.79 -4.44 6.74
C PHE A 126 -4.88 -3.89 5.79
N HIS A 127 -4.47 -3.18 4.75
CA HIS A 127 -5.40 -2.60 3.77
C HIS A 127 -6.17 -3.66 2.98
N LEU A 128 -5.48 -4.72 2.54
CA LEU A 128 -6.11 -5.88 1.90
C LEU A 128 -7.17 -6.52 2.80
N THR A 129 -6.90 -6.62 4.10
CA THR A 129 -7.87 -7.13 5.07
C THR A 129 -9.12 -6.26 5.11
N LEU A 130 -8.97 -4.92 5.12
CA LEU A 130 -10.10 -3.99 5.08
C LEU A 130 -10.91 -4.11 3.79
N LEU A 131 -10.24 -4.24 2.64
CA LEU A 131 -10.88 -4.45 1.34
C LEU A 131 -11.70 -5.75 1.32
N VAL A 132 -11.17 -6.85 1.87
CA VAL A 132 -11.87 -8.13 1.99
C VAL A 132 -13.09 -8.00 2.89
N VAL A 133 -12.96 -7.35 4.06
CA VAL A 133 -14.08 -7.10 4.98
C VAL A 133 -15.19 -6.30 4.30
N LEU A 134 -14.83 -5.21 3.60
CA LEU A 134 -15.79 -4.41 2.84
C LEU A 134 -16.50 -5.26 1.76
N GLY A 135 -15.75 -6.07 1.01
CA GLY A 135 -16.31 -6.98 0.00
C GLY A 135 -17.30 -8.00 0.58
N ILE A 136 -17.02 -8.54 1.76
CA ILE A 136 -17.92 -9.45 2.48
C ILE A 136 -19.19 -8.74 2.91
N ILE A 137 -19.09 -7.53 3.47
CA ILE A 137 -20.23 -6.72 3.93
C ILE A 137 -21.16 -6.42 2.74
N ILE A 138 -20.61 -5.92 1.63
CA ILE A 138 -21.35 -5.65 0.39
C ILE A 138 -22.03 -6.94 -0.12
N SER A 139 -21.35 -8.07 -0.03
CA SER A 139 -21.88 -9.35 -0.50
C SER A 139 -23.03 -9.87 0.35
N LYS A 140 -22.94 -9.77 1.68
CA LYS A 140 -23.96 -10.20 2.65
C LYS A 140 -25.17 -9.26 2.72
N SER A 141 -24.99 -7.96 2.45
CA SER A 141 -26.08 -6.98 2.36
C SER A 141 -27.19 -7.42 1.38
N ASN A 142 -26.81 -8.00 0.24
CA ASN A 142 -27.76 -8.45 -0.79
C ASN A 142 -28.54 -9.72 -0.45
N SER A 143 -28.01 -10.64 0.37
CA SER A 143 -28.74 -11.86 0.73
C SER A 143 -29.89 -11.55 1.69
N LYS A 144 -29.68 -10.63 2.64
CA LYS A 144 -30.76 -10.15 3.53
C LYS A 144 -31.83 -9.35 2.77
N ALA A 145 -31.44 -8.50 1.81
CA ALA A 145 -32.41 -7.72 1.02
C ALA A 145 -33.29 -8.59 0.11
N ARG A 146 -32.79 -9.73 -0.40
CA ARG A 146 -33.60 -10.68 -1.19
C ARG A 146 -34.61 -11.46 -0.34
N LEU A 147 -34.27 -11.78 0.91
CA LEU A 147 -35.14 -12.52 1.83
C LEU A 147 -36.25 -11.66 2.45
N ALA A 148 -36.08 -10.34 2.44
CA ALA A 148 -37.04 -9.38 3.01
C ALA A 148 -38.07 -8.85 2.00
N LYS A 149 -38.08 -9.32 0.74
CA LYS A 149 -39.17 -9.00 -0.19
C LYS A 149 -40.39 -9.88 0.15
N PRO A 150 -41.54 -9.32 0.55
CA PRO A 150 -42.76 -10.10 0.63
C PRO A 150 -43.15 -10.52 -0.79
N GLY A 151 -43.42 -11.80 -0.96
CA GLY A 151 -44.09 -12.33 -2.16
C GLY A 151 -45.52 -11.87 -2.25
#